data_AF-A0A9E3FZ58-F1
#
_entry.id   AF-A0A9E3FZ58-F1
#
_cell.length_a   1.000
_cell.length_b   1.000
_cell.length_c   1.000
_cell.angle_alpha   90.00
_cell.angle_beta   90.00
_cell.angle_gamma   90.00
#
_symmetry.space_group_name_H-M   'P 1'
#
loop_
_entity.id
_entity.type
_entity.pdbx_description
1 polymer ?
#
loop_
_entity_poly.entity_id
_entity_poly.type
_entity_poly.pdbx_seq_one_letter_code
_entity_poly.pdbx_strand_id
1 'polypeptide(L)'
;MSKSPTWISDWNPEDETFWNSTGKIIARRNLIWSIVAEHIGFSVWLIWSIVATKLPQAGFHYSTDELFQLVGLPGLIGSLMRFPYTFAVTTFGGRNWTIFSAAVLFIPTLSLAYFVSHPETPFWVMLLVCSTAGLGGGNFASSMANI
;
A
#
# COMPACT_ATOMS: atom_id res chain seq x y z
N MET A 1 32.81 16.26 -9.33
CA MET A 1 31.54 15.50 -9.48
C MET A 1 30.41 16.37 -8.96
N SER A 2 29.52 16.84 -9.83
CA SER A 2 28.36 17.66 -9.45
C SER A 2 27.40 16.81 -8.60
N LYS A 3 27.17 17.17 -7.34
CA LYS A 3 26.16 16.52 -6.50
C LYS A 3 24.79 16.82 -7.12
N SER A 4 24.05 15.77 -7.49
CA SER A 4 22.68 15.92 -7.98
C SER A 4 21.85 16.65 -6.91
N PRO A 5 21.20 17.78 -7.21
CA PRO A 5 20.47 18.58 -6.22
C PRO A 5 19.24 17.86 -5.64
N THR A 6 18.90 16.67 -6.15
CA THR A 6 17.70 15.90 -5.83
C THR A 6 17.92 14.69 -4.92
N TRP A 7 19.17 14.28 -4.69
CA TRP A 7 19.52 13.10 -3.88
C TRP A 7 20.37 13.49 -2.66
N ILE A 8 20.03 12.93 -1.51
CA ILE A 8 20.73 13.22 -0.25
C ILE A 8 22.01 12.38 -0.21
N SER A 9 23.16 13.02 -0.35
CA SER A 9 24.47 12.36 -0.26
C SER A 9 25.06 12.37 1.15
N ASP A 10 24.57 13.26 2.01
CA ASP A 10 25.06 13.48 3.36
C ASP A 10 23.84 13.61 4.30
N TRP A 11 23.73 12.67 5.24
CA TRP A 11 22.60 12.56 6.16
C TRP A 11 23.13 12.19 7.54
N ASN A 12 23.31 13.19 8.40
CA ASN A 12 23.76 13.02 9.78
C ASN A 12 22.70 13.54 10.77
N PRO A 13 21.59 12.80 10.96
CA PRO A 13 20.46 13.26 11.77
C PRO A 13 20.80 13.42 13.27
N GLU A 14 21.87 12.78 13.74
CA GLU A 14 22.34 12.85 15.14
C GLU A 14 23.14 14.12 15.45
N ASP A 15 23.61 14.84 14.42
CA ASP A 15 24.25 16.15 14.62
C ASP A 15 23.19 17.24 14.80
N GLU A 16 23.19 17.88 15.98
CA GLU A 16 22.18 18.90 16.31
C GLU A 16 22.19 20.09 15.35
N THR A 17 23.36 20.48 14.83
CA THR A 17 23.49 21.63 13.92
C THR A 17 22.86 21.29 12.56
N PHE A 18 23.16 20.11 12.02
CA PHE A 18 22.56 19.58 10.81
C PHE A 18 21.05 19.40 10.97
N TRP A 19 20.60 18.81 12.08
CA TRP A 19 19.19 18.55 12.33
C TRP A 19 18.36 19.84 12.37
N ASN A 20 18.84 20.85 13.10
CA ASN A 20 18.13 22.12 13.27
C ASN A 20 18.16 22.98 11.99
N SER A 21 19.22 22.89 11.18
CA SER A 21 19.33 23.68 9.95
C SER A 21 18.63 23.02 8.75
N THR A 22 18.71 21.70 8.62
CA THR A 22 18.38 20.97 7.38
C THR A 22 17.57 19.69 7.65
N GLY A 23 18.07 18.81 8.53
CA GLY A 23 17.56 17.45 8.70
C GLY A 23 16.07 17.40 9.04
N LYS A 24 15.63 18.21 10.01
CA LYS A 24 14.24 18.23 10.48
C LYS A 24 13.23 18.57 9.39
N ILE A 25 13.57 19.51 8.50
CA ILE A 25 12.66 19.94 7.41
C ILE A 25 12.49 18.81 6.40
N ILE A 26 13.59 18.16 6.03
CA ILE A 26 13.59 17.04 5.09
C ILE A 26 12.85 15.84 5.69
N ALA A 27 13.14 15.48 6.95
CA ALA A 27 12.49 14.37 7.65
C ALA A 27 10.97 14.60 7.75
N ARG A 28 10.54 15.80 8.16
CA ARG A 28 9.11 16.14 8.27
C ARG A 28 8.39 16.05 6.92
N ARG A 29 9.01 16.53 5.84
CA ARG A 29 8.45 16.43 4.49
C ARG A 29 8.27 14.96 4.08
N ASN A 30 9.28 14.12 4.27
CA ASN A 30 9.18 12.69 3.95
C ASN A 30 8.13 11.98 4.81
N LEU A 31 8.08 12.29 6.11
CA LEU A 31 7.11 11.71 7.02
C LEU A 31 5.66 12.03 6.62
N ILE A 32 5.36 13.27 6.25
CA ILE A 32 4.01 13.65 5.78
C ILE A 32 3.60 12.79 4.57
N TRP A 33 4.47 12.68 3.57
CA TRP A 33 4.16 11.87 2.38
C TRP A 33 4.10 10.37 2.67
N SER A 34 4.93 9.88 3.60
CA SER A 34 4.85 8.50 4.07
C SER A 34 3.50 8.21 4.73
N ILE A 35 3.04 9.08 5.64
CA ILE A 35 1.74 8.94 6.30
C ILE A 35 0.59 8.93 5.29
N VAL A 36 0.61 9.82 4.29
CA VAL A 36 -0.43 9.86 3.25
C VAL A 36 -0.44 8.57 2.42
N ALA A 37 0.72 8.12 1.95
CA ALA A 37 0.83 6.90 1.16
C ALA A 37 0.40 5.66 1.96
N GLU A 38 0.75 5.62 3.24
CA GLU A 38 0.39 4.54 4.16
C GLU A 38 -1.10 4.53 4.49
N HIS A 39 -1.69 5.70 4.73
CA HIS A 39 -3.13 5.83 4.92
C HIS A 39 -3.91 5.24 3.74
N ILE A 40 -3.53 5.60 2.51
CA ILE A 40 -4.13 5.05 1.29
C ILE A 40 -3.91 3.53 1.22
N GLY A 41 -2.70 3.06 1.54
CA GLY A 41 -2.38 1.63 1.61
C GLY A 41 -3.30 0.86 2.54
N PHE A 42 -3.52 1.36 3.76
CA PHE A 42 -4.45 0.74 4.72
C PHE A 42 -5.90 0.80 4.27
N SER A 43 -6.36 1.93 3.71
CA SER A 43 -7.72 2.05 3.19
C SER A 43 -8.00 1.00 2.13
N VAL A 44 -7.08 0.84 1.17
CA VAL A 44 -7.20 -0.17 0.11
C VAL A 44 -7.11 -1.59 0.67
N TRP A 45 -6.20 -1.84 1.60
CA TRP A 45 -6.00 -3.16 2.18
C TRP A 45 -7.24 -3.67 2.94
N LEU A 46 -7.89 -2.79 3.69
CA LEU A 46 -9.02 -3.14 4.57
C LEU A 46 -10.39 -2.94 3.93
N ILE A 47 -10.49 -2.40 2.71
CA ILE A 47 -11.77 -2.06 2.06
C ILE A 47 -12.70 -3.27 1.92
N TRP A 48 -12.13 -4.48 1.79
CA TRP A 48 -12.90 -5.72 1.62
C TRP A 48 -13.78 -6.07 2.81
N SER A 49 -13.46 -5.60 4.01
CA SER A 49 -14.32 -5.72 5.20
C SER A 49 -15.68 -5.06 5.01
N ILE A 50 -15.76 -4.01 4.20
CA ILE A 50 -17.01 -3.32 3.87
C ILE A 50 -17.59 -3.90 2.60
N VAL A 51 -16.78 -4.06 1.54
CA VAL A 51 -17.25 -4.55 0.23
C VAL A 51 -17.99 -5.87 0.36
N ALA A 52 -17.42 -6.86 1.06
CA ALA A 52 -18.02 -8.18 1.19
C ALA A 52 -19.44 -8.12 1.79
N THR A 53 -19.69 -7.21 2.73
CA THR A 53 -21.03 -7.02 3.34
C THR A 53 -22.05 -6.40 2.38
N LYS A 54 -21.58 -5.72 1.33
CA LYS A 54 -22.42 -5.02 0.34
C LYS A 54 -22.63 -5.81 -0.94
N LEU A 55 -21.78 -6.80 -1.24
CA LEU A 55 -21.90 -7.63 -2.44
C LEU A 55 -23.30 -8.28 -2.60
N PRO A 56 -23.96 -8.83 -1.56
CA PRO A 56 -25.32 -9.35 -1.72
C PRO A 56 -26.35 -8.30 -2.15
N GLN A 57 -26.21 -7.06 -1.66
CA GLN A 57 -27.06 -5.93 -2.03
C GLN A 57 -26.78 -5.46 -3.48
N ALA A 58 -25.58 -5.73 -3.99
CA ALA A 58 -25.18 -5.47 -5.36
C ALA A 58 -25.55 -6.61 -6.33
N GLY A 59 -26.24 -7.67 -5.88
CA GLY A 59 -26.70 -8.77 -6.73
C GLY A 59 -25.78 -9.98 -6.79
N PHE A 60 -24.69 -10.01 -6.03
CA PHE A 60 -23.82 -11.19 -5.95
C PHE A 60 -24.44 -12.27 -5.06
N HIS A 61 -24.33 -13.52 -5.48
CA HIS A 61 -24.89 -14.68 -4.77
C HIS A 61 -23.80 -15.58 -4.17
N TYR A 62 -22.82 -14.99 -3.49
CA TYR A 62 -21.80 -15.74 -2.76
C TYR A 62 -22.33 -16.23 -1.41
N SER A 63 -21.88 -17.40 -1.00
CA SER A 63 -22.10 -17.95 0.34
C SER A 63 -21.37 -17.12 1.41
N THR A 64 -21.79 -17.28 2.66
CA THR A 64 -21.14 -16.63 3.80
C THR A 64 -19.66 -16.98 3.88
N ASP A 65 -19.29 -18.25 3.64
CA ASP A 65 -17.89 -18.68 3.66
C ASP A 65 -17.06 -17.97 2.58
N GLU A 66 -17.56 -17.89 1.35
CA GLU A 66 -16.93 -17.16 0.26
C GLU A 66 -16.74 -15.67 0.59
N LEU A 67 -17.72 -15.02 1.21
CA LEU A 67 -17.58 -13.63 1.66
C LEU A 67 -16.48 -13.47 2.73
N PHE A 68 -16.36 -14.40 3.68
CA PHE A 68 -15.27 -14.40 4.65
C PHE A 68 -13.90 -14.62 3.99
N GLN A 69 -13.81 -15.48 2.98
CA GLN A 69 -12.58 -15.67 2.21
C GLN A 69 -12.15 -14.36 1.52
N LEU A 70 -13.09 -13.61 0.94
CA LEU A 70 -12.80 -12.30 0.32
C LEU A 70 -12.26 -11.27 1.32
N VAL A 71 -12.68 -11.34 2.59
CA VAL A 71 -12.17 -10.48 3.67
C VAL A 71 -10.80 -10.94 4.17
N GLY A 72 -10.59 -12.25 4.31
CA GLY A 72 -9.36 -12.82 4.88
C GLY A 72 -8.17 -12.82 3.92
N LEU A 73 -8.40 -13.09 2.63
CA LEU A 73 -7.34 -13.27 1.64
C LEU A 73 -6.43 -12.05 1.45
N PRO A 74 -6.94 -10.79 1.40
CA PRO A 74 -6.08 -9.60 1.37
C PRO A 74 -5.12 -9.53 2.55
N GLY A 75 -5.53 -9.98 3.74
CA GLY A 75 -4.70 -10.03 4.94
C GLY A 75 -3.53 -11.01 4.82
N LEU A 76 -3.80 -12.20 4.27
CA LEU A 76 -2.78 -13.22 3.98
C LEU A 76 -1.76 -12.70 2.95
N ILE A 77 -2.24 -12.19 1.80
CA ILE A 77 -1.37 -11.67 0.75
C ILE A 77 -0.55 -10.48 1.27
N GLY A 78 -1.18 -9.55 1.99
CA GLY A 78 -0.48 -8.42 2.58
C GLY A 78 0.63 -8.84 3.53
N SER A 79 0.41 -9.86 4.36
CA SER A 79 1.45 -10.41 5.25
C SER A 79 2.63 -10.99 4.48
N LEU A 80 2.37 -11.71 3.39
CA LEU A 80 3.42 -12.26 2.51
C LEU A 80 4.19 -11.15 1.79
N MET A 81 3.49 -10.10 1.33
CA MET A 81 4.10 -8.97 0.60
C MET A 81 5.02 -8.13 1.48
N ARG A 82 4.89 -8.16 2.81
CA ARG A 82 5.81 -7.44 3.70
C ARG A 82 7.28 -7.82 3.47
N PHE A 83 7.57 -9.10 3.22
CA PHE A 83 8.94 -9.56 3.02
C PHE A 83 9.62 -8.88 1.81
N PRO A 84 9.12 -9.00 0.56
CA PRO A 84 9.74 -8.31 -0.58
C PRO A 84 9.71 -6.79 -0.45
N TYR A 85 8.66 -6.22 0.15
CA TYR A 85 8.50 -4.77 0.30
C TYR A 85 9.54 -4.13 1.23
N THR A 86 10.01 -4.85 2.25
CA THR A 86 11.12 -4.39 3.11
C THR A 86 12.42 -4.21 2.31
N PHE A 87 12.77 -5.16 1.45
CA PHE A 87 14.01 -5.09 0.64
C PHE A 87 13.90 -4.14 -0.56
N ALA A 88 12.68 -3.88 -1.03
CA ALA A 88 12.47 -2.99 -2.15
C ALA A 88 12.87 -1.54 -1.81
N VAL A 89 12.67 -1.09 -0.57
CA VAL A 89 13.11 0.24 -0.12
C VAL A 89 14.62 0.41 -0.21
N THR A 90 15.38 -0.59 0.25
CA THR A 90 16.84 -0.53 0.23
C THR A 90 17.40 -0.64 -1.18
N THR A 91 16.68 -1.30 -2.09
CA THR A 91 17.09 -1.49 -3.49
C THR A 91 16.75 -0.29 -4.38
N PHE A 92 15.54 0.26 -4.24
CA PHE A 92 15.01 1.30 -5.15
C PHE A 92 15.03 2.71 -4.53
N GLY A 93 15.33 2.82 -3.24
CA GLY A 93 15.28 4.05 -2.47
C GLY A 93 13.86 4.44 -2.08
N GLY A 94 13.73 5.04 -0.89
CA GLY A 94 12.45 5.42 -0.30
C GLY A 94 11.51 6.18 -1.23
N ARG A 95 12.00 7.29 -1.80
CA ARG A 95 11.17 8.15 -2.67
C ARG A 95 10.55 7.39 -3.84
N ASN A 96 11.38 6.67 -4.60
CA ASN A 96 10.91 6.01 -5.82
C ASN A 96 10.01 4.82 -5.47
N TRP A 97 10.38 4.07 -4.44
CA TRP A 97 9.57 2.94 -4.00
C TRP A 97 8.21 3.38 -3.45
N THR A 98 8.13 4.44 -2.64
CA THR A 98 6.85 4.97 -2.16
C THR A 98 5.95 5.44 -3.31
N ILE A 99 6.51 6.10 -4.33
CA ILE A 99 5.73 6.50 -5.52
C ILE A 99 5.19 5.26 -6.24
N PHE A 100 6.05 4.27 -6.48
CA PHE A 100 5.66 3.03 -7.15
C PHE A 100 4.60 2.25 -6.36
N SER A 101 4.85 2.03 -5.07
CA SER A 101 3.98 1.24 -4.19
C SER A 101 2.63 1.90 -3.93
N ALA A 102 2.55 3.24 -3.98
CA ALA A 102 1.29 3.95 -3.98
C ALA A 102 0.57 3.86 -5.34
N ALA A 103 1.31 3.99 -6.46
CA ALA A 103 0.72 3.94 -7.80
C ALA A 103 0.13 2.56 -8.14
N VAL A 104 0.77 1.46 -7.72
CA VAL A 104 0.22 0.12 -7.94
C VAL A 104 -1.11 -0.12 -7.22
N LEU A 105 -1.49 0.69 -6.22
CA LEU A 105 -2.81 0.61 -5.59
C LEU A 105 -3.95 1.01 -6.52
N PHE A 106 -3.68 1.67 -7.65
CA PHE A 106 -4.69 1.84 -8.69
C PHE A 106 -5.19 0.49 -9.23
N ILE A 107 -4.37 -0.56 -9.21
CA ILE A 107 -4.75 -1.91 -9.66
C ILE A 107 -5.93 -2.44 -8.81
N PRO A 108 -5.81 -2.63 -7.48
CA PRO A 108 -6.92 -3.09 -6.66
C PRO A 108 -8.11 -2.14 -6.68
N THR A 109 -7.89 -0.82 -6.66
CA THR A 109 -8.99 0.16 -6.63
C THR A 109 -9.81 0.15 -7.91
N LEU A 110 -9.18 0.18 -9.09
CA LEU A 110 -9.88 0.17 -10.37
C LEU A 110 -10.51 -1.19 -10.66
N SER A 111 -9.81 -2.28 -10.32
CA SER A 111 -10.35 -3.63 -10.47
C SER A 111 -11.59 -3.81 -9.60
N LEU A 112 -11.54 -3.39 -8.33
CA LEU A 112 -12.71 -3.40 -7.46
C LEU A 112 -13.85 -2.57 -8.05
N ALA A 113 -13.60 -1.31 -8.44
CA ALA A 113 -14.62 -0.42 -8.99
C ALA A 113 -15.31 -1.02 -10.23
N TYR A 114 -14.56 -1.71 -11.08
CA TYR A 114 -15.10 -2.43 -12.23
C TYR A 114 -15.91 -3.65 -11.78
N PHE A 115 -15.32 -4.60 -11.08
CA PHE A 115 -15.93 -5.90 -10.82
C PHE A 115 -17.12 -5.86 -9.88
N VAL A 116 -17.22 -4.91 -8.94
CA VAL A 116 -18.40 -4.78 -8.06
C VAL A 116 -19.69 -4.39 -8.79
N SER A 117 -19.60 -3.97 -10.05
CA SER A 117 -20.75 -3.67 -10.90
C SER A 117 -21.16 -4.82 -11.82
N HIS A 118 -20.49 -5.98 -11.72
CA HIS A 118 -20.69 -7.16 -12.58
C HIS A 118 -21.03 -8.39 -11.72
N PRO A 119 -22.30 -8.56 -11.28
CA PRO A 119 -22.72 -9.63 -10.37
C PRO A 119 -22.50 -11.05 -10.90
N GLU A 120 -22.40 -11.19 -12.22
CA GLU A 120 -22.07 -12.41 -12.93
C GLU A 120 -20.60 -12.83 -12.79
N THR A 121 -19.76 -11.99 -12.16
CA THR A 121 -18.33 -12.26 -11.98
C THR A 121 -18.14 -13.56 -11.20
N PRO A 122 -17.40 -14.55 -11.76
CA PRO A 122 -17.11 -15.79 -11.05
C PRO A 122 -16.32 -15.53 -9.77
N PHE A 123 -16.60 -16.30 -8.72
CA PHE A 123 -15.98 -16.13 -7.40
C PHE A 123 -14.43 -16.12 -7.44
N TRP A 124 -13.82 -17.00 -8.25
CA TRP A 124 -12.36 -17.05 -8.38
C TRP A 124 -11.77 -15.75 -8.94
N VAL A 125 -12.50 -15.02 -9.79
CA VAL A 125 -12.07 -13.70 -10.27
C VAL A 125 -12.09 -12.71 -9.12
N MET A 126 -13.15 -12.72 -8.31
CA MET A 126 -13.22 -11.86 -7.12
C MET A 126 -12.11 -12.17 -6.10
N LEU A 127 -11.69 -13.43 -5.97
CA LEU A 127 -10.52 -13.79 -5.17
C LEU A 127 -9.22 -13.18 -5.72
N LEU A 128 -9.02 -13.15 -7.03
CA LEU A 128 -7.87 -12.47 -7.64
C LEU A 128 -7.94 -10.96 -7.40
N VAL A 129 -9.11 -10.35 -7.60
CA VAL A 129 -9.31 -8.91 -7.36
C VAL A 129 -9.01 -8.57 -5.89
N CYS A 130 -9.55 -9.33 -4.93
CA CYS A 130 -9.31 -9.04 -3.52
C CYS A 130 -7.85 -9.29 -3.12
N SER A 131 -7.19 -10.30 -3.70
CA SER A 131 -5.76 -10.58 -3.47
C SER A 131 -4.89 -9.36 -3.78
N THR A 132 -5.20 -8.61 -4.85
CA THR A 132 -4.43 -7.40 -5.20
C THR A 132 -4.53 -6.30 -4.14
N ALA A 133 -5.57 -6.27 -3.30
CA ALA A 133 -5.66 -5.32 -2.20
C ALA A 133 -4.61 -5.59 -1.11
N GLY A 134 -4.07 -6.81 -1.04
CA GLY A 134 -2.94 -7.16 -0.18
C GLY A 134 -1.67 -6.34 -0.45
N LEU A 135 -1.51 -5.77 -1.65
CA LEU A 135 -0.41 -4.84 -1.95
C LEU A 135 -0.37 -3.65 -0.98
N GLY A 136 -1.54 -3.18 -0.51
CA GLY A 136 -1.63 -2.12 0.50
C GLY A 136 -1.02 -2.50 1.85
N GLY A 137 -1.08 -3.79 2.23
CA GLY A 137 -0.43 -4.31 3.44
C GLY A 137 1.10 -4.39 3.33
N GLY A 138 1.65 -4.46 2.12
CA GLY A 138 3.08 -4.35 1.86
C GLY A 138 3.62 -2.94 2.10
N ASN A 139 2.84 -1.90 1.77
CA ASN A 139 3.24 -0.49 1.94
C ASN A 139 3.63 -0.16 3.39
N PHE A 140 2.96 -0.77 4.39
CA PHE A 140 3.28 -0.65 5.82
C PHE A 140 4.72 -1.10 6.15
N ALA A 141 5.18 -2.21 5.58
CA ALA A 141 6.54 -2.69 5.85
C ALA A 141 7.59 -1.77 5.23
N SER A 142 7.29 -1.22 4.06
CA SER A 142 8.19 -0.27 3.37
C SER A 142 8.27 1.08 4.08
N SER A 143 7.17 1.62 4.62
CA SER A 143 7.23 2.89 5.34
C SER A 143 8.07 2.78 6.61
N MET A 144 7.90 1.69 7.38
CA MET A 144 8.67 1.42 8.58
C MET A 144 10.16 1.17 8.31
N ALA A 145 10.52 0.64 7.14
CA ALA A 145 11.92 0.46 6.74
C ALA A 145 12.56 1.74 6.16
N ASN A 146 11.76 2.76 5.84
CA ASN A 146 12.19 3.98 5.16
C ASN A 146 12.19 5.23 6.06
N ILE A 147 11.57 5.15 7.24
CA ILE A 147 11.58 6.17 8.29
C ILE A 147 12.79 5.95 9.18
#